data_AF-A0A7W1DQX7-F1
#
_entry.id   AF-A0A7W1DQX7-F1
#
_cell.length_a   1.000
_cell.length_b   1.000
_cell.length_c   1.000
_cell.angle_alpha   90.00
_cell.angle_beta   90.00
_cell.angle_gamma   90.00
#
_symmetry.space_group_name_H-M   'P 1'
#
loop_
_entity.id
_entity.type
_entity.pdbx_description
1 polymer ?
#
loop_
_entity_poly.entity_id
_entity_poly.type
_entity_poly.pdbx_seq_one_letter_code
_entity_poly.pdbx_strand_id
1 'polypeptide(L)'
;MASRSNANGTRERVALVGLFSGSSRDFDPEHSLDELAGLAAAAGATVVLRVLQKNVRPDPATFLGSGKVLALAAACAEAEADTVIFDNELSPAQLRNLEEALERKVVDRTQLILDIFASRAR
;
A
#
# COMPACT_ATOMS: atom_id res chain seq x y z
N MET A 1 -41.51 8.03 -14.76
CA MET A 1 -40.44 7.73 -15.74
C MET A 1 -39.20 7.34 -14.97
N ALA A 2 -38.76 6.11 -15.17
CA ALA A 2 -37.66 5.48 -14.47
C ALA A 2 -36.29 5.99 -14.94
N SER A 3 -35.31 5.76 -14.07
CA SER A 3 -33.91 5.45 -14.40
C SER A 3 -32.98 6.62 -14.72
N ARG A 4 -32.06 6.90 -13.79
CA ARG A 4 -30.72 6.29 -13.84
C ARG A 4 -30.00 6.50 -12.51
N SER A 5 -29.81 5.40 -11.79
CA SER A 5 -28.83 5.27 -10.71
C SER A 5 -27.44 5.49 -11.30
N ASN A 6 -26.69 6.49 -10.80
CA ASN A 6 -25.29 6.64 -11.16
C ASN A 6 -24.46 5.79 -10.18
N ALA A 7 -24.31 4.50 -10.50
CA ALA A 7 -23.34 3.62 -9.85
C ALA A 7 -21.94 3.89 -10.41
N ASN A 8 -21.40 5.08 -10.17
CA ASN A 8 -19.99 5.35 -10.49
C ASN A 8 -19.17 5.08 -9.22
N GLY A 9 -19.05 3.80 -8.87
CA GLY A 9 -18.18 3.35 -7.78
C GLY A 9 -16.73 3.57 -8.19
N THR A 10 -16.16 4.71 -7.81
CA THR A 10 -14.74 4.98 -8.00
C THR A 10 -13.94 3.92 -7.25
N ARG A 11 -13.14 3.13 -7.97
CA ARG A 11 -12.22 2.15 -7.37
C ARG A 11 -11.22 2.90 -6.52
N GLU A 12 -10.97 2.41 -5.31
CA GLU A 12 -9.94 2.94 -4.40
C GLU A 12 -8.58 2.96 -5.11
N ARG A 13 -7.89 4.10 -5.09
CA ARG A 13 -6.59 4.29 -5.76
C ARG A 13 -5.48 4.02 -4.75
N VAL A 14 -4.58 3.09 -5.06
CA VAL A 14 -3.59 2.61 -4.10
C VAL A 14 -2.16 2.81 -4.58
N ALA A 15 -1.28 3.20 -3.65
CA ALA A 15 0.16 3.15 -3.80
C ALA A 15 0.71 1.88 -3.15
N LEU A 16 1.58 1.16 -3.85
CA LEU A 16 2.25 -0.03 -3.31
C LEU A 16 3.67 0.32 -2.88
N VAL A 17 4.08 -0.14 -1.70
CA VAL A 17 5.40 0.14 -1.13
C VAL A 17 6.06 -1.14 -0.67
N GLY A 18 7.23 -1.46 -1.23
CA GLY A 18 8.04 -2.60 -0.81
C GLY A 18 9.40 -2.16 -0.25
N LEU A 19 9.79 -2.74 0.88
CA LEU A 19 11.14 -2.62 1.44
C LEU A 19 11.85 -3.97 1.36
N PHE A 20 13.06 -3.98 0.81
CA PHE A 20 13.85 -5.20 0.70
C PHE A 20 15.31 -4.98 1.09
N SER A 21 15.90 -6.01 1.71
CA SER A 21 17.33 -6.07 1.94
C SER A 21 17.99 -6.81 0.78
N GLY A 22 19.18 -6.36 0.37
CA GLY A 22 19.89 -6.94 -0.77
C GLY A 22 20.53 -8.31 -0.50
N SER A 23 20.19 -9.01 0.59
CA SER A 23 20.93 -10.18 1.05
C SER A 23 20.42 -11.52 0.53
N SER A 24 19.24 -11.57 -0.08
CA SER A 24 18.65 -12.81 -0.58
C SER A 24 18.80 -12.88 -2.09
N ARG A 25 19.69 -13.74 -2.60
CA ARG A 25 19.89 -13.96 -4.06
C ARG A 25 18.61 -14.43 -4.77
N ASP A 26 17.65 -14.96 -4.02
CA ASP A 26 16.41 -15.56 -4.53
C ASP A 26 15.17 -14.67 -4.31
N PHE A 27 15.32 -13.45 -3.75
CA PHE A 27 14.18 -12.55 -3.56
C PHE A 27 14.09 -11.56 -4.72
N ASP A 28 12.99 -11.64 -5.48
CA ASP A 28 12.63 -10.66 -6.50
C ASP A 28 11.61 -9.65 -5.91
N PRO A 29 12.04 -8.42 -5.58
CA PRO A 29 11.15 -7.42 -4.99
C PRO A 29 10.06 -6.95 -5.95
N GLU A 30 10.29 -7.01 -7.27
CA GLU A 30 9.25 -6.63 -8.24
C GLU A 30 8.18 -7.71 -8.33
N HIS A 31 8.59 -8.98 -8.31
CA HIS A 31 7.63 -10.08 -8.25
C HIS A 31 6.75 -10.00 -7.00
N SER A 32 7.33 -9.64 -5.84
CA SER A 32 6.55 -9.41 -4.61
C SER A 32 5.52 -8.30 -4.77
N LEU A 33 5.87 -7.20 -5.44
CA LEU A 33 4.92 -6.12 -5.75
C LEU A 33 3.87 -6.52 -6.80
N ASP A 34 4.18 -7.42 -7.72
CA ASP A 34 3.22 -7.99 -8.67
C ASP A 34 2.15 -8.81 -7.95
N GLU A 35 2.55 -9.64 -6.99
CA GLU A 35 1.61 -10.34 -6.12
C GLU A 35 0.74 -9.36 -5.33
N LEU A 36 1.35 -8.34 -4.71
CA LEU A 36 0.63 -7.34 -3.94
C LEU A 36 -0.37 -6.55 -4.80
N ALA A 37 -0.01 -6.23 -6.05
CA ALA A 37 -0.93 -5.62 -7.00
C ALA A 37 -2.10 -6.53 -7.34
N GLY A 38 -1.87 -7.84 -7.48
CA GLY A 38 -2.92 -8.84 -7.66
C GLY A 38 -3.89 -8.90 -6.47
N LEU A 39 -3.36 -8.84 -5.24
CA LEU A 39 -4.18 -8.78 -4.02
C LEU A 39 -5.01 -7.49 -3.98
N ALA A 40 -4.40 -6.33 -4.24
CA ALA A 40 -5.12 -5.06 -4.28
C ALA A 40 -6.24 -5.06 -5.35
N ALA A 41 -5.96 -5.61 -6.53
CA ALA A 41 -6.97 -5.77 -7.58
C ALA A 41 -8.11 -6.72 -7.16
N ALA A 42 -7.78 -7.81 -6.45
CA ALA A 42 -8.78 -8.74 -5.90
C ALA A 42 -9.64 -8.10 -4.79
N ALA A 43 -9.13 -7.06 -4.13
CA ALA A 43 -9.87 -6.21 -3.19
C ALA A 43 -10.69 -5.09 -3.89
N GLY A 44 -10.60 -4.97 -5.23
CA GLY A 44 -11.32 -3.97 -6.03
C GLY A 44 -10.59 -2.64 -6.19
N ALA A 45 -9.34 -2.53 -5.74
CA ALA A 45 -8.52 -1.32 -5.86
C ALA A 45 -7.84 -1.20 -7.23
N THR A 46 -7.38 0.02 -7.54
CA THR A 46 -6.57 0.34 -8.73
C THR A 46 -5.20 0.83 -8.28
N VAL A 47 -4.13 0.17 -8.72
CA VAL A 47 -2.76 0.58 -8.41
C VAL A 47 -2.38 1.79 -9.27
N VAL A 48 -2.00 2.89 -8.62
CA VAL A 48 -1.63 4.16 -9.27
C VAL A 48 -0.16 4.55 -9.06
N LEU A 49 0.50 3.93 -8.08
CA LEU A 49 1.89 4.20 -7.75
C LEU A 49 2.55 2.91 -7.23
N ARG A 50 3.83 2.72 -7.56
CA ARG A 50 4.69 1.67 -7.02
C ARG A 50 6.00 2.27 -6.54
N VAL A 51 6.40 1.92 -5.32
CA VAL A 51 7.64 2.39 -4.71
C VAL A 51 8.39 1.20 -4.13
N LEU A 52 9.60 0.98 -4.65
CA LEU A 52 10.55 0.04 -4.08
C LEU A 52 11.69 0.80 -3.39
N GLN A 53 12.00 0.39 -2.17
CA GLN A 53 13.14 0.90 -1.41
C GLN A 53 14.04 -0.26 -1.00
N LYS A 54 15.32 -0.15 -1.38
CA LYS A 54 16.35 -1.02 -0.81
C LYS A 54 16.79 -0.44 0.53
N ASN A 55 16.72 -1.23 1.61
CA ASN A 55 17.23 -0.81 2.91
C ASN A 55 17.73 -2.02 3.72
N VAL A 56 18.85 -1.85 4.41
CA VAL A 56 19.45 -2.91 5.25
C VAL A 56 18.76 -3.01 6.60
N ARG A 57 18.23 -1.89 7.12
CA ARG A 57 17.49 -1.85 8.39
C ARG A 57 16.29 -0.91 8.27
N PRO A 58 15.06 -1.41 8.47
CA PRO A 58 13.87 -0.56 8.51
C PRO A 58 13.96 0.46 9.64
N ASP A 59 13.41 1.65 9.40
CA ASP A 59 13.29 2.67 10.44
C ASP A 59 12.24 2.23 11.49
N PRO A 60 12.54 2.28 12.79
CA PRO A 60 11.62 1.79 13.82
C PRO A 60 10.36 2.63 13.94
N ALA A 61 10.39 3.91 13.54
CA ALA A 61 9.24 4.80 13.63
C ALA A 61 8.38 4.76 12.37
N THR A 62 8.98 4.68 11.19
CA THR A 62 8.29 4.92 9.90
C THR A 62 8.57 3.87 8.84
N PHE A 63 9.36 2.84 9.15
CA PHE A 63 9.80 1.79 8.22
C PHE A 63 10.75 2.26 7.09
N LEU A 64 10.45 3.38 6.44
CA LEU A 64 11.22 3.96 5.32
C LEU A 64 12.22 5.05 5.75
N GLY A 65 12.01 5.68 6.90
CA GLY A 65 12.70 6.90 7.33
C GLY A 65 11.99 8.17 6.84
N SER A 66 12.05 9.24 7.64
CA SER A 66 11.26 10.47 7.46
C SER A 66 11.41 11.13 6.09
N GLY A 67 12.63 11.24 5.56
CA GLY A 67 12.86 11.85 4.23
C GLY A 67 12.19 11.08 3.10
N LYS A 68 12.17 9.74 3.19
CA LYS A 68 11.51 8.90 2.19
C LYS A 68 9.99 8.93 2.33
N VAL A 69 9.48 9.04 3.57
CA VAL A 69 8.04 9.23 3.82
C VAL A 69 7.54 10.54 3.22
N LEU A 70 8.29 11.64 3.36
CA LEU A 70 7.93 12.93 2.74
C LEU A 70 7.89 12.83 1.21
N ALA A 71 8.88 12.17 0.61
CA ALA A 71 8.88 11.92 -0.84
C ALA A 71 7.70 11.03 -1.28
N LEU A 72 7.35 10.03 -0.48
CA LEU A 72 6.19 9.17 -0.72
C LEU A 72 4.88 9.96 -0.61
N ALA A 73 4.73 10.83 0.38
CA ALA A 73 3.55 11.69 0.54
C ALA A 73 3.31 12.58 -0.69
N ALA A 74 4.38 13.20 -1.21
CA ALA A 74 4.33 14.00 -2.42
C ALA A 74 3.93 13.15 -3.65
N ALA A 75 4.57 11.99 -3.84
CA ALA A 75 4.24 11.09 -4.95
C ALA A 75 2.79 10.57 -4.86
N CYS A 76 2.29 10.27 -3.66
CA CYS A 76 0.90 9.89 -3.45
C CYS A 76 -0.08 11.04 -3.75
N ALA A 77 0.30 12.29 -3.49
CA ALA A 77 -0.51 13.44 -3.85
C ALA A 77 -0.58 13.63 -5.37
N GLU A 78 0.55 13.55 -6.06
CA GLU A 78 0.63 13.65 -7.53
C GLU A 78 -0.12 12.51 -8.23
N ALA A 79 -0.03 11.29 -7.69
CA ALA A 79 -0.70 10.12 -8.22
C ALA A 79 -2.17 9.99 -7.76
N GLU A 80 -2.67 10.92 -6.94
CA GLU A 80 -4.01 10.85 -6.33
C GLU A 80 -4.27 9.49 -5.65
N ALA A 81 -3.30 8.98 -4.88
CA ALA A 81 -3.47 7.75 -4.12
C ALA A 81 -4.25 8.02 -2.82
N ASP A 82 -5.31 7.24 -2.59
CA ASP A 82 -6.16 7.29 -1.39
C ASP A 82 -5.53 6.49 -0.24
N THR A 83 -4.93 5.34 -0.57
CA THR A 83 -4.41 4.36 0.38
C THR A 83 -2.99 3.92 0.01
N VAL A 84 -2.14 3.74 1.01
CA VAL A 84 -0.79 3.20 0.85
C VAL A 84 -0.73 1.79 1.41
N ILE A 85 -0.38 0.83 0.56
CA ILE A 85 -0.26 -0.59 0.91
C ILE A 85 1.21 -0.96 1.01
N PHE A 86 1.64 -1.35 2.20
CA PHE A 86 2.98 -1.87 2.46
C PHE A 86 3.02 -3.38 2.23
N ASP A 87 4.02 -3.81 1.47
CA ASP A 87 4.26 -5.23 1.20
C ASP A 87 4.71 -6.00 2.44
N ASN A 88 5.36 -5.30 3.36
CA ASN A 88 5.87 -5.83 4.61
C ASN A 88 4.90 -5.55 5.75
N GLU A 89 4.85 -6.43 6.74
CA GLU A 89 4.11 -6.20 7.97
C GLU A 89 4.63 -4.97 8.71
N LEU A 90 3.71 -4.19 9.25
CA LEU A 90 4.02 -3.00 10.03
C LEU A 90 3.67 -3.23 11.50
N SER A 91 4.51 -2.73 12.40
CA SER A 91 4.12 -2.62 13.79
C SER A 91 2.99 -1.59 13.97
N PRO A 92 2.18 -1.69 15.04
CA PRO A 92 1.12 -0.69 15.29
C PRO A 92 1.64 0.75 15.40
N ALA A 93 2.88 0.93 15.89
CA ALA A 93 3.50 2.25 15.96
C ALA A 93 3.88 2.78 14.58
N GLN A 94 4.45 1.93 13.71
CA GLN A 94 4.78 2.32 12.34
C GLN A 94 3.53 2.68 11.54
N LEU A 95 2.46 1.90 11.67
CA LEU A 95 1.20 2.16 10.98
C LEU A 95 0.66 3.55 11.35
N ARG A 96 0.52 3.85 12.66
CA ARG A 96 0.06 5.18 13.12
C ARG A 96 0.93 6.32 12.63
N ASN A 97 2.26 6.18 12.78
CA ASN A 97 3.19 7.23 12.37
C ASN A 97 3.15 7.47 10.85
N LEU A 98 2.97 6.41 10.06
CA LEU A 98 2.83 6.50 8.62
C LEU A 98 1.50 7.15 8.22
N GLU A 99 0.39 6.79 8.87
CA GLU A 99 -0.92 7.44 8.62
C GLU A 99 -0.86 8.94 8.93
N GLU A 100 -0.26 9.33 10.06
CA GLU A 100 -0.06 10.73 10.44
C GLU A 100 0.81 11.48 9.42
N ALA A 101 1.91 10.88 8.97
CA ALA A 101 2.84 11.53 8.05
C ALA A 101 2.39 11.55 6.59
N LEU A 102 1.59 10.55 6.17
CA LEU A 102 1.08 10.43 4.79
C LEU A 102 -0.31 11.06 4.63
N GLU A 103 -1.00 11.36 5.72
CA GLU A 103 -2.39 11.85 5.77
C GLU A 103 -3.36 10.98 4.94
N ARG A 104 -3.12 9.67 4.94
CA ARG A 104 -3.80 8.67 4.12
C ARG A 104 -3.95 7.37 4.88
N LYS A 105 -4.89 6.53 4.47
CA LYS A 105 -5.03 5.18 5.02
C LYS A 105 -3.77 4.38 4.72
N VAL A 106 -3.26 3.66 5.72
CA VAL A 106 -2.11 2.75 5.57
C VAL A 106 -2.56 1.34 5.90
N VAL A 107 -2.22 0.41 5.02
CA VAL A 107 -2.55 -1.02 5.13
C VAL A 107 -1.26 -1.81 4.89
N ASP A 108 -1.05 -2.90 5.62
CA ASP A 108 0.01 -3.84 5.29
C ASP A 108 -0.54 -5.10 4.59
N ARG A 109 0.36 -5.94 4.06
CA ARG A 109 -0.01 -7.17 3.34
C ARG A 109 -0.94 -8.07 4.17
N THR A 110 -0.70 -8.20 5.47
CA THR A 110 -1.51 -9.05 6.35
C THR A 110 -2.93 -8.50 6.48
N GLN A 111 -3.09 -7.20 6.72
CA GLN A 111 -4.40 -6.56 6.77
C GLN A 111 -5.15 -6.64 5.43
N LEU A 112 -4.47 -6.43 4.29
CA LEU A 112 -5.08 -6.55 2.96
C LEU A 112 -5.64 -7.97 2.73
N ILE A 113 -4.88 -8.99 3.09
CA ILE A 113 -5.31 -10.40 2.97
C ILE A 113 -6.56 -10.65 3.83
N LEU A 114 -6.57 -10.15 5.07
CA LEU A 114 -7.72 -10.27 5.97
C LEU A 114 -8.96 -9.56 5.42
N ASP A 115 -8.81 -8.36 4.87
CA ASP A 115 -9.91 -7.60 4.26
C ASP A 115 -10.52 -8.33 3.05
N ILE A 116 -9.68 -8.97 2.23
CA ILE A 116 -10.13 -9.80 1.10
C ILE A 116 -10.96 -10.99 1.59
N PHE A 117 -10.52 -11.68 2.64
CA PHE A 117 -11.30 -12.80 3.20
C PHE A 117 -12.59 -12.34 3.85
N ALA A 118 -12.56 -11.23 4.60
CA ALA A 118 -13.74 -10.67 5.24
C ALA A 118 -14.80 -10.19 4.24
N SER A 119 -14.40 -9.72 3.05
CA SER A 119 -15.34 -9.33 1.99
C SER A 119 -16.01 -10.53 1.31
N ARG A 120 -15.33 -11.68 1.23
CA ARG A 120 -15.83 -12.93 0.62
C ARG A 120 -16.69 -13.78 1.55
N ALA A 121 -16.61 -13.56 2.86
CA ALA A 121 -17.39 -14.28 3.85
C ALA A 121 -18.86 -13.80 3.96
N ARG A 122 -19.30 -12.89 3.08
CA ARG A 122 -20.63 -12.31 3.04
C ARG A 122 -21.47 -12.87 1.91
#